data_AF-A0A1F4X2V9-F1
#
_entry.id   AF-A0A1F4X2V9-F1
#
_cell.length_a   1.000
_cell.length_b   1.000
_cell.length_c   1.000
_cell.angle_alpha   90.00
_cell.angle_beta   90.00
_cell.angle_gamma   90.00
#
_symmetry.space_group_name_H-M   'P 1'
#
loop_
_entity.id
_entity.type
_entity.pdbx_description
1 polymer ?
#
loop_
_entity_poly.entity_id
_entity_poly.type
_entity_poly.pdbx_seq_one_letter_code
_entity_poly.pdbx_strand_id
1 'polypeptide(L)'
;MKSKTLVLIGIALVVIAGCSGNQITNPVNQPPLITAMAVTPEQAHLGDLVTVSSSAHDPESQNVTFNWTATFGYFIGSGPTVTFNTIYCCVVGVNEITLTVTDPQGNSTERKIWVSIE
;
A
#
# COMPACT_ATOMS: atom_id res chain seq x y z
N MET A 1 55.83 -54.46 29.63
CA MET A 1 55.57 -53.47 28.57
C MET A 1 54.19 -53.74 27.98
N LYS A 2 53.28 -52.74 28.07
CA LYS A 2 52.13 -52.42 27.18
C LYS A 2 51.05 -53.51 27.01
N SER A 3 49.75 -53.31 27.15
CA SER A 3 48.89 -52.16 27.40
C SER A 3 47.51 -52.73 27.78
N LYS A 4 46.83 -52.16 28.78
CA LYS A 4 45.42 -52.44 29.08
C LYS A 4 44.56 -51.70 28.04
N THR A 5 43.58 -52.36 27.44
CA THR A 5 42.56 -51.68 26.62
C THR A 5 41.18 -51.97 27.19
N LEU A 6 40.59 -50.93 27.78
CA LEU A 6 39.18 -50.81 28.15
C LEU A 6 38.40 -50.35 26.90
N VAL A 7 37.22 -50.89 26.63
CA VAL A 7 36.25 -50.25 25.73
C VAL A 7 34.92 -50.10 26.45
N LEU A 8 34.48 -48.84 26.55
CA LEU A 8 33.29 -48.38 27.25
C LEU A 8 32.01 -48.76 26.52
N ILE A 9 30.97 -49.07 27.29
CA ILE A 9 29.57 -49.18 26.86
C ILE A 9 29.10 -47.77 26.48
N GLY A 10 28.93 -47.51 25.18
CA GLY A 10 28.32 -46.26 24.69
C GLY A 10 26.81 -46.31 24.84
N ILE A 11 26.26 -45.67 25.87
CA ILE A 11 24.84 -45.37 25.96
C ILE A 11 24.55 -44.28 24.90
N ALA A 12 23.74 -44.60 23.90
CA ALA A 12 23.22 -43.61 22.97
C ALA A 12 22.17 -42.75 23.68
N LEU A 13 22.59 -41.60 24.22
CA LEU A 13 21.70 -40.52 24.61
C LEU A 13 21.09 -39.94 23.33
N VAL A 14 19.86 -40.35 23.01
CA VAL A 14 19.05 -39.68 21.99
C VAL A 14 18.70 -38.30 22.55
N VAL A 15 19.46 -37.28 22.14
CA VAL A 15 19.09 -35.90 22.38
C VAL A 15 17.96 -35.59 21.41
N ILE A 16 16.72 -35.73 21.88
CA ILE A 16 15.55 -35.22 21.16
C ILE A 16 15.67 -33.70 21.26
N ALA A 17 16.35 -33.08 20.30
CA ALA A 17 16.28 -31.65 20.10
C ALA A 17 14.84 -31.33 19.64
N GLY A 18 13.94 -31.19 20.62
CA GLY A 18 12.64 -30.62 20.40
C GLY A 18 12.85 -29.18 19.94
N CYS A 19 12.71 -28.93 18.64
CA CYS A 19 12.55 -27.57 18.13
C CYS A 19 11.14 -27.07 18.53
N SER A 20 10.93 -26.85 19.83
CA SER A 20 9.76 -26.09 20.31
C SER A 20 10.06 -24.61 20.16
N GLY A 21 10.27 -24.18 18.92
CA GLY A 21 10.30 -22.77 18.56
C GLY A 21 8.86 -22.30 18.48
N ASN A 22 8.34 -21.75 19.58
CA ASN A 22 7.09 -20.99 19.56
C ASN A 22 7.35 -19.73 18.74
N GLN A 23 7.23 -19.83 17.41
CA GLN A 23 7.39 -18.70 16.50
C GLN A 23 6.25 -17.72 16.78
N ILE A 24 6.54 -16.65 17.51
CA ILE A 24 5.67 -15.47 17.53
C ILE A 24 5.85 -14.84 16.14
N THR A 25 5.06 -15.30 15.16
CA THR A 25 5.00 -14.64 13.85
C THR A 25 4.23 -13.36 14.06
N ASN A 26 4.93 -12.25 14.28
CA ASN A 26 4.31 -10.94 14.09
C ASN A 26 3.84 -10.90 12.64
N PRO A 27 2.55 -10.62 12.35
CA PRO A 27 2.09 -10.55 10.97
C PRO A 27 2.94 -9.54 10.20
N VAL A 28 3.35 -9.91 9.00
CA VAL A 28 4.05 -8.99 8.10
C VAL A 28 3.07 -7.89 7.71
N ASN A 29 3.44 -6.63 7.90
CA ASN A 29 2.61 -5.48 7.57
C ASN A 29 2.29 -5.47 6.07
N GLN A 30 1.02 -5.34 5.70
CA GLN A 30 0.58 -5.35 4.31
C GLN A 30 0.47 -3.90 3.78
N PRO A 31 0.45 -3.69 2.45
CA PRO A 31 0.12 -2.38 1.91
C PRO A 31 -1.37 -2.05 2.07
N PRO A 32 -1.75 -0.76 2.10
CA PRO A 32 -3.14 -0.33 2.05
C PRO A 32 -3.90 -0.85 0.83
N LEU A 33 -5.22 -0.96 0.95
CA LEU A 33 -6.12 -1.33 -0.15
C LEU A 33 -7.01 -0.15 -0.55
N ILE A 34 -7.02 0.20 -1.83
CA ILE A 34 -7.95 1.19 -2.41
C ILE A 34 -9.18 0.44 -2.95
N THR A 35 -10.29 0.48 -2.21
CA THR A 35 -11.51 -0.28 -2.52
C THR A 35 -12.39 0.43 -3.54
N ALA A 36 -12.41 1.77 -3.56
CA ALA A 36 -13.20 2.56 -4.49
C ALA A 36 -12.49 3.85 -4.91
N MET A 37 -12.78 4.29 -6.13
CA MET A 37 -12.45 5.62 -6.65
C MET A 37 -13.60 6.08 -7.54
N ALA A 38 -13.91 7.38 -7.50
CA ALA A 38 -14.92 8.00 -8.34
C ALA A 38 -14.51 9.43 -8.70
N VAL A 39 -14.99 9.88 -9.86
CA VAL A 39 -14.78 11.24 -10.37
C VAL A 39 -16.11 11.80 -10.86
N THR A 40 -16.43 13.02 -10.45
CA THR A 40 -17.72 13.65 -10.77
C THR A 40 -17.52 15.14 -11.06
N PRO A 41 -17.86 15.63 -12.27
CA PRO A 41 -18.31 14.84 -13.43
C PRO A 41 -17.15 14.07 -14.10
N GLU A 42 -17.47 13.01 -14.86
CA GLU A 42 -16.48 12.26 -15.66
C GLU A 42 -16.07 13.02 -16.95
N GLN A 43 -16.92 13.95 -17.39
CA GLN A 43 -16.68 14.88 -18.50
C GLN A 43 -16.83 16.30 -17.97
N ALA A 44 -15.80 17.12 -18.16
CA ALA A 44 -15.72 18.47 -17.65
C ALA A 44 -15.23 19.41 -18.76
N HIS A 45 -15.57 20.70 -18.68
CA HIS A 45 -14.95 21.69 -19.54
C HIS A 45 -13.66 22.23 -18.91
N LEU A 46 -12.78 22.77 -19.75
CA LEU A 46 -11.63 23.52 -19.25
C LEU A 46 -12.07 24.65 -18.31
N GLY A 47 -11.62 24.61 -17.06
CA GLY A 47 -12.01 25.58 -16.03
C GLY A 47 -12.91 25.01 -14.94
N ASP A 48 -13.54 23.87 -15.20
CA ASP A 48 -14.45 23.25 -14.26
C ASP A 48 -13.72 22.67 -13.04
N LEU A 49 -14.46 22.61 -11.94
CA LEU A 49 -14.06 21.91 -10.73
C LEU A 49 -14.68 20.51 -10.74
N VAL A 50 -13.85 19.51 -10.52
CA VAL A 50 -14.23 18.10 -10.51
C VAL A 50 -14.03 17.54 -9.11
N THR A 51 -15.03 16.85 -8.57
CA THR A 51 -14.87 16.13 -7.30
C THR A 51 -14.23 14.77 -7.57
N VAL A 52 -13.14 14.47 -6.87
CA VAL A 52 -12.48 13.15 -6.91
C VAL A 52 -12.56 12.56 -5.51
N SER A 53 -13.05 11.32 -5.41
CA SER A 53 -13.22 10.65 -4.12
C SER A 53 -12.69 9.22 -4.16
N SER A 54 -12.36 8.70 -2.98
CA SER A 54 -11.82 7.35 -2.80
C SER A 54 -12.25 6.76 -1.47
N SER A 55 -12.15 5.43 -1.38
CA SER A 55 -12.16 4.69 -0.12
C SER A 55 -10.94 3.80 -0.10
N ALA A 56 -10.20 3.85 1.01
CA ALA A 56 -9.05 3.00 1.25
C ALA A 56 -8.94 2.65 2.73
N HIS A 57 -8.38 1.49 3.01
CA HIS A 57 -8.05 1.07 4.37
C HIS A 57 -6.77 0.24 4.35
N ASP A 58 -6.07 0.23 5.47
CA ASP A 58 -4.97 -0.70 5.69
C ASP A 58 -5.52 -2.00 6.35
N PRO A 59 -4.97 -3.19 6.09
CA PRO A 59 -5.50 -4.41 6.71
C PRO A 59 -5.17 -4.52 8.21
N GLU A 60 -4.00 -4.02 8.62
CA GLU A 60 -3.51 -4.06 10.01
C GLU A 60 -3.91 -2.80 10.81
N SER A 61 -4.05 -1.66 10.14
CA SER A 61 -4.37 -0.35 10.72
C SER A 61 -5.46 0.39 9.94
N GLN A 62 -5.91 1.55 10.41
CA GLN A 62 -6.81 2.42 9.64
C GLN A 62 -6.17 3.76 9.26
N ASN A 63 -4.96 4.02 9.76
CA ASN A 63 -4.30 5.30 9.55
C ASN A 63 -3.52 5.24 8.24
N VAL A 64 -4.07 5.83 7.19
CA VAL A 64 -3.40 5.94 5.89
C VAL A 64 -3.35 7.40 5.44
N THR A 65 -2.33 7.73 4.64
CA THR A 65 -2.18 9.05 4.03
C THR A 65 -2.58 8.98 2.56
N PHE A 66 -3.28 10.00 2.08
CA PHE A 66 -3.75 10.11 0.70
C PHE A 66 -2.91 11.16 -0.04
N ASN A 67 -2.30 10.77 -1.15
CA ASN A 67 -1.56 11.67 -2.03
C ASN A 67 -2.14 11.62 -3.45
N TRP A 68 -2.57 12.77 -3.94
CA TRP A 68 -3.19 12.91 -5.26
C TRP A 68 -2.25 13.62 -6.22
N THR A 69 -2.08 13.07 -7.41
CA THR A 69 -1.36 13.69 -8.53
C THR A 69 -2.19 13.57 -9.81
N ALA A 70 -1.91 14.46 -10.77
CA ALA A 70 -2.55 14.45 -12.08
C ALA A 70 -1.52 14.81 -13.14
N THR A 71 -1.77 14.41 -14.38
CA THR A 71 -0.89 14.79 -15.50
C THR A 71 -0.93 16.31 -15.69
N PHE A 72 -2.12 16.91 -15.57
CA PHE A 72 -2.35 18.35 -15.66
C PHE A 72 -3.35 18.81 -14.60
N GLY A 73 -3.31 20.10 -14.23
CA GLY A 73 -4.18 20.67 -13.20
C GLY A 73 -3.61 20.52 -11.79
N TYR A 74 -4.42 20.78 -10.77
CA TYR A 74 -4.02 20.68 -9.36
C TYR A 74 -5.20 20.36 -8.45
N PHE A 75 -4.89 19.89 -7.23
CA PHE A 75 -5.90 19.53 -6.23
C PHE A 75 -6.03 20.61 -5.15
N ILE A 76 -7.25 20.77 -4.66
CA ILE A 76 -7.61 21.61 -3.52
C ILE A 76 -8.16 20.68 -2.44
N GLY A 77 -7.60 20.79 -1.23
CA GLY A 77 -7.92 19.93 -0.10
C GLY A 77 -6.98 18.72 0.04
N SER A 78 -7.30 17.83 0.96
CA SER A 78 -6.53 16.62 1.27
C SER A 78 -7.44 15.51 1.79
N GLY A 79 -6.91 14.28 1.84
CA GLY A 79 -7.64 13.12 2.33
C GLY A 79 -8.37 12.34 1.21
N PRO A 80 -9.41 11.56 1.56
CA PRO A 80 -10.04 10.62 0.64
C PRO A 80 -10.86 11.31 -0.46
N THR A 81 -11.26 12.56 -0.26
CA THR A 81 -12.03 13.36 -1.23
C THR A 81 -11.37 14.72 -1.40
N VAL A 82 -11.15 15.12 -2.66
CA VAL A 82 -10.50 16.38 -3.04
C VAL A 82 -11.24 17.02 -4.20
N THR A 83 -11.06 18.33 -4.36
CA THR A 83 -11.49 19.03 -5.57
C THR A 83 -10.32 19.10 -6.54
N PHE A 84 -10.48 18.52 -7.72
CA PHE A 84 -9.56 18.63 -8.84
C PHE A 84 -9.93 19.85 -9.69
N ASN A 85 -8.98 20.77 -9.87
CA ASN A 85 -9.14 21.94 -10.72
C ASN A 85 -8.53 21.65 -12.10
N THR A 86 -9.36 21.69 -13.13
CA THR A 86 -8.97 21.41 -14.53
C THR A 86 -8.20 22.55 -15.19
N ILE A 87 -8.08 23.72 -14.53
CA ILE A 87 -7.35 24.88 -15.07
C ILE A 87 -5.88 24.53 -15.25
N TYR A 88 -5.53 24.19 -16.48
CA TYR A 88 -4.19 24.08 -16.98
C TYR A 88 -4.25 24.40 -18.47
N CYS A 89 -3.55 25.46 -18.92
CA CYS A 89 -3.82 26.00 -20.26
C CYS A 89 -3.71 24.92 -21.33
N CYS A 90 -4.75 24.93 -22.17
CA CYS A 90 -4.68 24.39 -23.52
C CYS A 90 -4.56 22.86 -23.57
N VAL A 91 -4.92 22.20 -22.46
CA VAL A 91 -5.02 20.75 -22.34
C VAL A 91 -6.49 20.35 -22.36
N VAL A 92 -6.87 19.69 -23.44
CA VAL A 92 -8.14 18.98 -23.62
C VAL A 92 -7.84 17.52 -23.91
N GLY A 93 -8.79 16.64 -23.64
CA GLY A 93 -8.68 15.20 -23.74
C GLY A 93 -8.71 14.51 -22.38
N VAL A 94 -8.27 13.25 -22.37
CA VAL A 94 -8.30 12.40 -21.18
C VAL A 94 -7.14 12.77 -20.26
N ASN A 95 -7.45 13.21 -19.04
CA ASN A 95 -6.47 13.51 -18.01
C ASN A 95 -6.42 12.36 -16.98
N GLU A 96 -5.21 11.87 -16.70
CA GLU A 96 -4.96 10.82 -15.72
C GLU A 96 -4.78 11.43 -14.32
N ILE A 97 -5.55 10.92 -13.36
CA ILE A 97 -5.45 11.21 -11.93
C ILE A 97 -4.95 9.95 -11.22
N THR A 98 -3.92 10.11 -10.40
CA THR A 98 -3.30 9.04 -9.63
C THR A 98 -3.48 9.30 -8.13
N LEU A 99 -3.99 8.29 -7.43
CA LEU A 99 -4.02 8.24 -5.97
C LEU A 99 -2.96 7.25 -5.49
N THR A 100 -2.07 7.73 -4.61
CA THR A 100 -1.19 6.89 -3.81
C THR A 100 -1.67 6.92 -2.36
N VAL A 101 -1.93 5.74 -1.79
CA VAL A 101 -2.27 5.58 -0.37
C VAL A 101 -1.11 4.89 0.35
N THR A 102 -0.63 5.49 1.43
CA THR A 102 0.56 5.02 2.17
C THR A 102 0.24 4.82 3.64
N ASP A 103 0.69 3.70 4.22
CA ASP A 103 0.59 3.41 5.65
C ASP A 103 1.72 4.09 6.47
N PRO A 104 1.71 4.02 7.82
CA PRO A 104 2.76 4.60 8.65
C PRO A 104 4.13 3.89 8.55
N GLN A 105 4.17 2.67 8.01
CA GLN A 105 5.38 1.88 7.80
C GLN A 105 6.01 2.14 6.43
N GLY A 106 5.34 2.90 5.56
CA GLY A 106 5.78 3.27 4.23
C GLY A 106 5.34 2.31 3.11
N ASN A 107 4.54 1.29 3.39
CA ASN A 107 3.95 0.50 2.31
C ASN A 107 2.89 1.35 1.60
N SER A 108 2.75 1.17 0.29
CA SER A 108 1.82 1.97 -0.50
C SER A 108 1.13 1.17 -1.60
N THR A 109 -0.05 1.65 -1.97
CA THR A 109 -0.82 1.19 -3.13
C THR A 109 -1.19 2.38 -3.98
N GLU A 110 -1.10 2.20 -5.30
CA GLU A 110 -1.48 3.21 -6.28
C GLU A 110 -2.71 2.76 -7.06
N ARG A 111 -3.62 3.69 -7.37
CA ARG A 111 -4.71 3.48 -8.31
C ARG A 111 -4.98 4.74 -9.12
N LYS A 112 -5.40 4.53 -10.37
CA LYS A 112 -5.64 5.59 -11.35
C LYS A 112 -7.12 5.69 -11.71
N ILE A 113 -7.55 6.90 -12.05
CA ILE A 113 -8.85 7.23 -12.63
C ILE A 113 -8.66 8.32 -13.69
N TRP A 114 -9.61 8.45 -14.60
CA TRP A 114 -9.53 9.40 -15.69
C TRP A 114 -10.73 10.33 -15.72
N VAL A 115 -10.51 11.57 -16.12
CA VAL A 115 -11.54 12.55 -16.43
C VAL A 115 -11.32 13.07 -17.84
N SER A 116 -12.40 13.19 -18.62
CA SER A 116 -12.35 13.82 -19.94
C SER A 116 -12.53 15.32 -19.79
N ILE A 117 -11.62 16.10 -20.39
CA ILE A 117 -11.69 17.56 -20.41
C ILE A 117 -11.94 18.00 -21.85
N GLU A 118 -12.97 18.81 -22.09
CA GLU A 118 -13.30 19.34 -23.43
C GLU A 118 -13.30 20.88 -23.50
#